data_AF-A0A370VKE4-F1
#
_entry.id   AF-A0A370VKE4-F1
#
_cell.length_a   1.000
_cell.length_b   1.000
_cell.length_c   1.000
_cell.angle_alpha   90.00
_cell.angle_beta   90.00
_cell.angle_gamma   90.00
#
_symmetry.space_group_name_H-M   'P 1'
#
loop_
_entity.id
_entity.type
_entity.pdbx_description
1 polymer ?
#
loop_
_entity_poly.entity_id
_entity_poly.type
_entity_poly.pdbx_seq_one_letter_code
_entity_poly.pdbx_strand_id
1 'polypeptide(L)'
;MTHPSHQAPDVAEVTARSRSARTRHIALRATLGTALTALPFTLINAGVPNTFLTVLPLVPGLFVLLLLLLQVRHGRRLHVCERVLRTYPLEYRDRVDRRGSDWLLLGTVHTVKLPIRGRHGAPTMRALNASMTRRWPGGTEAGAWFAGDPAFGGVLIVPGSNDLLFLQPAKWDKYEAERAAADPTRRAMATEAGIAGLLEKEPNTIVALGG
;
A
#
# COMPACT_ATOMS: atom_id res chain seq x y z
N MET A 1 2.51 -12.52 28.50
CA MET A 1 1.41 -12.58 27.53
C MET A 1 0.67 -11.26 27.61
N THR A 2 0.96 -10.32 26.71
CA THR A 2 0.31 -9.01 26.67
C THR A 2 -1.01 -9.16 25.92
N HIS A 3 -2.13 -8.88 26.59
CA HIS A 3 -3.42 -8.74 25.93
C HIS A 3 -3.28 -7.75 24.75
N PRO A 4 -3.80 -8.05 23.56
CA PRO A 4 -3.81 -7.06 22.49
C PRO A 4 -4.62 -5.87 22.98
N SER A 5 -3.99 -4.69 22.98
CA SER A 5 -4.65 -3.47 23.41
C SER A 5 -5.82 -3.19 22.46
N HIS A 6 -7.04 -3.43 22.92
CA HIS A 6 -8.29 -2.95 22.29
C HIS A 6 -8.44 -1.42 22.37
N GLN A 7 -7.38 -0.71 22.73
CA GLN A 7 -7.32 0.74 22.67
C GLN A 7 -7.17 1.17 21.21
N ALA A 8 -8.03 2.08 20.78
CA ALA A 8 -7.95 2.65 19.44
C ALA A 8 -6.58 3.31 19.25
N PRO A 9 -5.85 3.00 18.17
CA PRO A 9 -4.53 3.55 17.93
C PRO A 9 -4.65 5.05 17.60
N ASP A 10 -3.67 5.84 18.06
CA ASP A 10 -3.59 7.25 17.69
C ASP A 10 -3.29 7.38 16.20
N VAL A 11 -4.29 7.88 15.46
CA VAL A 11 -4.23 8.09 14.01
C VAL A 11 -3.08 9.01 13.62
N ALA A 12 -2.75 10.02 14.44
CA ALA A 12 -1.66 10.95 14.16
C ALA A 12 -0.30 10.25 14.23
N GLU A 13 -0.09 9.43 15.26
CA GLU A 13 1.13 8.64 15.43
C GLU A 13 1.30 7.62 14.30
N VAL A 14 0.23 6.89 13.98
CA VAL A 14 0.22 5.86 12.93
C VAL A 14 0.57 6.47 11.56
N THR A 15 -0.06 7.59 11.20
CA THR A 15 0.20 8.26 9.91
C THR A 15 1.61 8.87 9.84
N ALA A 16 2.10 9.48 10.93
CA ALA A 16 3.46 10.00 11.02
C ALA A 16 4.52 8.89 10.85
N ARG A 17 4.30 7.75 11.49
CA ARG A 17 5.18 6.57 11.37
C ARG A 17 5.22 6.05 9.94
N SER A 18 4.06 5.85 9.31
CA SER A 18 4.01 5.36 7.93
C SER A 18 4.63 6.34 6.94
N ARG A 19 4.51 7.65 7.18
CA ARG A 19 5.18 8.71 6.39
C ARG A 19 6.70 8.62 6.55
N SER A 20 7.21 8.51 7.77
CA SER A 20 8.65 8.38 8.06
C SER A 20 9.26 7.13 7.40
N ALA A 21 8.61 5.97 7.56
CA ALA A 21 9.06 4.72 6.95
C ALA A 21 9.14 4.84 5.41
N ARG A 22 8.13 5.47 4.79
CA ARG A 22 8.12 5.71 3.35
C ARG A 22 9.25 6.66 2.91
N THR A 23 9.44 7.78 3.62
CA THR A 23 10.52 8.73 3.32
C THR A 23 11.88 8.05 3.40
N ARG A 24 12.11 7.20 4.40
CA ARG A 24 13.35 6.44 4.54
C ARG A 24 13.58 5.47 3.37
N HIS A 25 12.54 4.74 2.96
CA HIS A 25 12.65 3.83 1.80
C HIS A 25 12.91 4.59 0.49
N ILE A 26 12.28 5.75 0.29
CA ILE A 26 12.52 6.60 -0.86
C ILE A 26 13.96 7.13 -0.83
N ALA A 27 14.40 7.68 0.31
CA ALA A 27 15.75 8.22 0.45
C ALA A 27 16.82 7.17 0.17
N LEU A 28 16.71 5.97 0.77
CA LEU A 28 17.66 4.87 0.54
C LEU A 28 17.76 4.47 -0.93
N ARG A 29 16.61 4.34 -1.62
CA ARG A 29 16.57 3.97 -3.04
C ARG A 29 17.06 5.10 -3.94
N ALA A 30 16.78 6.35 -3.59
CA ALA A 30 17.29 7.51 -4.31
C ALA A 30 18.81 7.57 -4.19
N THR A 31 19.37 7.45 -2.98
CA THR A 31 20.82 7.41 -2.76
C THR A 31 21.47 6.28 -3.55
N LEU A 32 20.90 5.07 -3.52
CA LEU A 32 21.42 3.94 -4.29
C LEU A 32 21.37 4.18 -5.80
N GLY A 33 20.22 4.66 -6.32
CA GLY A 33 20.05 4.98 -7.73
C GLY A 33 21.04 6.04 -8.20
N THR A 34 21.15 7.14 -7.46
CA THR A 34 22.10 8.22 -7.75
C THR A 34 23.55 7.73 -7.70
N ALA A 35 23.94 6.95 -6.69
CA ALA A 35 25.28 6.40 -6.57
C ALA A 35 25.62 5.50 -7.77
N LEU A 36 24.72 4.60 -8.16
CA LEU A 36 24.90 3.73 -9.33
C LEU A 36 25.01 4.52 -10.64
N THR A 37 24.23 5.59 -10.80
CA THR A 37 24.32 6.45 -11.99
C THR A 37 25.55 7.35 -12.01
N ALA A 38 26.05 7.79 -10.86
CA ALA A 38 27.20 8.69 -10.76
C ALA A 38 28.55 7.94 -10.84
N LEU A 39 28.56 6.66 -10.44
CA LEU A 39 29.78 5.82 -10.41
C LEU A 39 30.52 5.80 -11.77
N PRO A 40 29.86 5.55 -12.92
CA PRO A 40 30.51 5.61 -14.23
C PRO A 40 31.23 6.94 -14.49
N PHE A 41 30.58 8.07 -14.20
CA PHE A 41 31.14 9.41 -14.42
C PHE A 41 32.36 9.69 -13.54
N THR A 42 32.30 9.26 -12.27
CA THR A 42 33.44 9.41 -11.35
C THR A 42 34.65 8.59 -11.78
N LEU A 43 34.44 7.39 -12.30
CA LEU A 43 35.53 6.51 -12.80
C LEU A 43 36.16 7.08 -14.07
N ILE A 44 35.35 7.59 -15.00
CA ILE A 44 35.84 8.22 -16.24
C ILE A 44 36.67 9.46 -15.92
N ASN A 45 36.21 10.32 -15.00
CA ASN A 45 36.96 11.50 -14.57
C ASN A 45 38.28 11.15 -13.84
N ALA A 46 38.36 9.97 -13.22
CA ALA A 46 39.58 9.47 -12.59
C ALA A 46 40.58 8.83 -13.58
N GLY A 47 40.27 8.85 -14.88
CA GLY A 47 41.14 8.30 -15.93
C GLY A 47 40.99 6.80 -16.17
N VAL A 48 39.93 6.17 -15.65
CA VAL A 48 39.64 4.75 -15.94
C VAL A 48 39.15 4.60 -17.39
N PRO A 49 39.69 3.65 -18.17
CA PRO A 49 39.26 3.43 -19.55
C PRO A 49 37.77 3.14 -19.67
N ASN A 50 37.11 3.75 -20.66
CA ASN A 50 35.72 3.48 -21.02
C ASN A 50 35.55 2.03 -21.48
N THR A 51 35.24 1.16 -20.54
CA THR A 51 35.01 -0.27 -20.78
C THR A 51 33.54 -0.58 -20.49
N PHE A 52 33.01 -1.67 -21.07
CA PHE A 52 31.66 -2.13 -20.77
C PHE A 52 31.34 -2.19 -19.26
N LEU A 53 32.32 -2.59 -18.42
CA LEU A 53 32.19 -2.66 -16.97
C LEU A 53 32.01 -1.29 -16.29
N THR A 54 32.53 -0.20 -16.87
CA THR A 54 32.37 1.15 -16.29
C THR A 54 30.98 1.73 -16.56
N VAL A 55 30.32 1.31 -17.65
CA VAL A 55 28.97 1.77 -18.03
C VAL A 55 27.86 0.84 -17.52
N LEU A 56 28.17 -0.43 -17.24
CA LEU A 56 27.24 -1.44 -16.73
C LEU A 56 26.35 -0.97 -15.55
N PRO A 57 26.85 -0.20 -14.54
CA PRO A 57 26.03 0.26 -13.42
C PRO A 57 24.95 1.29 -13.78
N LEU A 58 25.08 1.94 -14.95
CA LEU A 58 24.17 3.00 -15.39
C LEU A 58 22.74 2.47 -15.60
N VAL A 59 22.61 1.30 -16.24
CA VAL A 59 21.32 0.68 -16.57
C VAL A 59 20.50 0.34 -15.30
N PRO A 60 21.04 -0.41 -14.31
CA PRO A 60 20.30 -0.67 -13.08
C PRO A 60 20.08 0.61 -12.26
N GLY A 61 21.02 1.57 -12.27
CA GLY A 61 20.84 2.87 -11.60
C GLY A 61 19.64 3.65 -12.15
N LEU A 62 19.55 3.78 -13.47
CA LEU A 62 18.42 4.44 -14.13
C LEU A 62 17.11 3.70 -13.88
N PHE A 63 17.13 2.37 -13.92
CA PHE A 63 15.95 1.55 -13.65
C PHE A 63 15.43 1.74 -12.21
N VAL A 64 16.32 1.80 -11.21
CA VAL A 64 15.95 2.10 -9.82
C VAL A 64 15.32 3.48 -9.69
N LEU A 65 15.87 4.50 -10.34
CA LEU A 65 15.33 5.85 -10.32
C LEU A 65 13.96 5.95 -11.02
N LEU A 66 13.77 5.27 -12.15
CA LEU A 66 12.49 5.18 -12.85
C LEU A 66 11.41 4.51 -11.99
N LEU A 67 11.74 3.38 -11.36
CA LEU A 67 10.83 2.71 -10.42
C LEU A 67 10.51 3.59 -9.22
N LEU A 68 11.49 4.33 -8.69
CA LEU A 68 11.27 5.29 -7.61
C LEU A 68 10.29 6.39 -8.02
N LEU A 69 10.47 6.97 -9.21
CA LEU A 69 9.58 8.00 -9.75
C LEU A 69 8.15 7.48 -9.89
N LEU A 70 7.98 6.27 -10.43
CA LEU A 70 6.68 5.61 -10.52
C LEU A 70 6.06 5.39 -9.14
N GLN A 71 6.82 4.92 -8.15
CA GLN A 71 6.34 4.72 -6.78
C GLN A 71 5.94 6.03 -6.10
N VAL A 72 6.70 7.11 -6.30
CA VAL A 72 6.35 8.43 -5.77
C VAL A 72 5.04 8.93 -6.39
N ARG A 73 4.90 8.81 -7.72
CA ARG A 73 3.69 9.20 -8.45
C ARG A 73 2.45 8.41 -8.01
N HIS A 74 2.61 7.11 -7.75
CA HIS A 74 1.52 6.23 -7.31
C HIS A 74 1.24 6.31 -5.80
N GLY A 75 2.12 6.90 -5.00
CA GLY A 75 1.93 6.97 -3.56
C GLY A 75 0.97 8.06 -3.08
N ARG A 76 -0.07 8.37 -3.87
CA ARG A 76 -1.26 9.09 -3.38
C ARG A 76 -1.99 8.32 -2.27
N ARG A 77 -1.70 7.02 -2.11
CA ARG A 77 -2.28 6.10 -1.12
C ARG A 77 -2.26 6.62 0.32
N LEU A 78 -1.16 7.20 0.79
CA LEU A 78 -1.09 7.71 2.18
C LEU A 78 -2.06 8.86 2.42
N HIS A 79 -2.24 9.74 1.43
CA HIS A 79 -3.18 10.85 1.53
C HIS A 79 -4.62 10.35 1.59
N VAL A 80 -4.93 9.32 0.80
CA VAL A 80 -6.24 8.64 0.83
C VAL A 80 -6.44 7.96 2.18
N CYS A 81 -5.42 7.28 2.72
CA CYS A 81 -5.52 6.65 4.03
C CYS A 81 -5.81 7.68 5.14
N GLU A 82 -5.10 8.81 5.12
CA GLU A 82 -5.32 9.91 6.06
C GLU A 82 -6.74 10.49 5.94
N ARG A 83 -7.25 10.67 4.72
CA ARG A 83 -8.64 11.11 4.51
C ARG A 83 -9.65 10.08 5.01
N VAL A 84 -9.47 8.80 4.70
CA VAL A 84 -10.36 7.73 5.18
C VAL A 84 -10.42 7.71 6.71
N LEU A 85 -9.28 7.84 7.40
CA LEU A 85 -9.23 7.85 8.86
C LEU A 85 -9.87 9.10 9.49
N ARG A 86 -10.01 10.19 8.72
CA ARG A 86 -10.73 11.39 9.16
C ARG A 86 -12.23 11.28 8.92
N THR A 87 -12.64 10.65 7.82
CA THR A 87 -14.05 10.55 7.41
C THR A 87 -14.77 9.37 8.05
N TYR A 88 -14.10 8.25 8.31
CA TYR A 88 -14.69 7.03 8.83
C TYR A 88 -14.21 6.73 10.26
N PRO A 89 -15.12 6.29 11.15
CA PRO A 89 -14.73 5.84 12.49
C PRO A 89 -13.91 4.54 12.41
N LEU A 90 -13.03 4.35 13.39
CA LEU A 90 -12.26 3.13 13.55
C LEU A 90 -13.09 2.06 14.23
N GLU A 91 -13.27 0.93 13.56
CA GLU A 91 -13.99 -0.23 14.05
C GLU A 91 -13.04 -1.41 14.25
N TYR A 92 -13.03 -1.97 15.46
CA TYR A 92 -12.22 -3.14 15.74
C TYR A 92 -12.77 -4.39 15.05
N ARG A 93 -11.90 -5.14 14.37
CA ARG A 93 -12.18 -6.42 13.72
C ARG A 93 -11.33 -7.49 14.35
N ASP A 94 -11.98 -8.49 14.93
CA ASP A 94 -11.39 -9.58 15.71
C ASP A 94 -10.62 -10.60 14.86
N ARG A 95 -10.98 -10.74 13.57
CA ARG A 95 -10.30 -11.66 12.67
C ARG A 95 -10.00 -11.00 11.33
N VAL A 96 -8.75 -11.15 10.89
CA VAL A 96 -8.28 -10.72 9.58
C VAL A 96 -7.57 -11.91 8.95
N ASP A 97 -8.24 -12.62 8.05
CA ASP A 97 -7.72 -13.85 7.46
C ASP A 97 -6.99 -13.55 6.13
N ARG A 98 -5.69 -13.83 6.07
CA ARG A 98 -4.87 -13.64 4.88
C ARG A 98 -5.00 -14.86 3.97
N ARG A 99 -5.69 -14.70 2.84
CA ARG A 99 -5.93 -15.75 1.83
C ARG A 99 -4.77 -15.96 0.86
N GLY A 100 -4.02 -14.91 0.54
CA GLY A 100 -2.96 -15.00 -0.47
C GLY A 100 -2.16 -13.72 -0.61
N SER A 101 -1.14 -13.76 -1.46
CA SER A 101 -0.30 -12.60 -1.78
C SER A 101 0.20 -12.66 -3.21
N ASP A 102 0.00 -11.58 -3.95
CA ASP A 102 0.46 -11.42 -5.31
C ASP A 102 1.63 -10.43 -5.35
N TRP A 103 2.70 -10.82 -6.05
CA TRP A 103 3.88 -9.97 -6.24
C TRP A 103 3.69 -9.07 -7.46
N LEU A 104 3.56 -7.77 -7.21
CA LEU A 104 3.48 -6.75 -8.26
C LEU A 104 4.74 -5.90 -8.30
N LEU A 105 4.94 -5.22 -9.44
CA LEU A 105 6.10 -4.38 -9.69
C LEU A 105 6.26 -3.30 -8.61
N LEU A 106 5.14 -2.72 -8.18
CA LEU A 106 5.08 -1.59 -7.26
C LEU A 106 4.89 -2.00 -5.78
N GLY A 107 4.67 -3.28 -5.49
CA GLY A 107 4.44 -3.76 -4.12
C GLY A 107 3.88 -5.18 -4.07
N THR A 108 3.66 -5.68 -2.85
CA THR A 108 2.97 -6.97 -2.65
C THR A 108 1.53 -6.67 -2.27
N VAL A 109 0.59 -7.27 -3.00
CA VAL A 109 -0.84 -7.14 -2.72
C VAL A 109 -1.29 -8.39 -1.99
N HIS A 110 -1.80 -8.22 -0.78
CA HIS A 110 -2.30 -9.31 0.02
C HIS A 110 -3.81 -9.43 -0.17
N THR A 111 -4.31 -10.63 -0.43
CA THR A 111 -5.75 -10.87 -0.42
C THR A 111 -6.18 -11.24 0.99
N VAL A 112 -7.11 -10.48 1.54
CA VAL A 112 -7.55 -10.56 2.93
C VAL A 112 -9.06 -10.70 2.97
N LYS A 113 -9.57 -11.57 3.85
CA LYS A 113 -10.99 -11.64 4.17
C LYS A 113 -11.28 -10.82 5.40
N LEU A 114 -12.20 -9.88 5.26
CA LEU A 114 -12.66 -9.04 6.35
C LEU A 114 -14.06 -9.51 6.80
N PRO A 115 -14.18 -10.34 7.85
CA PRO A 115 -15.48 -10.72 8.39
C PRO A 115 -16.20 -9.49 8.96
N ILE A 116 -17.47 -9.34 8.59
CA ILE A 116 -18.33 -8.30 9.12
C ILE A 116 -19.32 -8.97 10.07
N ARG A 117 -19.33 -8.54 11.34
CA ARG A 117 -20.26 -9.06 12.35
C ARG A 117 -21.71 -8.87 11.87
N GLY A 118 -22.49 -9.94 11.85
CA GLY A 118 -23.89 -9.92 11.41
C GLY A 118 -24.11 -10.00 9.90
N ARG A 119 -23.06 -10.09 9.06
CA ARG A 119 -23.18 -10.27 7.60
C ARG A 119 -22.68 -11.65 7.18
N HIS A 120 -23.50 -12.40 6.47
CA HIS A 120 -23.09 -13.67 5.88
C HIS A 120 -22.21 -13.41 4.64
N GLY A 121 -21.01 -13.99 4.62
CA GLY A 121 -19.99 -13.76 3.59
C GLY A 121 -19.02 -12.63 3.94
N ALA A 122 -17.79 -13.00 4.30
CA ALA A 122 -16.71 -12.03 4.51
C ALA A 122 -16.26 -11.45 3.16
N PRO A 123 -16.37 -10.14 2.91
CA PRO A 123 -15.81 -9.52 1.71
C PRO A 123 -14.32 -9.81 1.59
N THR A 124 -13.91 -10.15 0.37
CA THR A 124 -12.51 -10.33 0.03
C THR A 124 -11.95 -8.99 -0.46
N MET A 125 -10.90 -8.53 0.20
CA MET A 125 -10.22 -7.27 -0.03
C MET A 125 -8.79 -7.50 -0.49
N ARG A 126 -8.31 -6.69 -1.41
CA ARG A 126 -6.88 -6.47 -1.70
C ARG A 126 -6.35 -5.48 -0.68
N ALA A 127 -5.28 -5.87 0.00
CA ALA A 127 -4.60 -5.11 1.03
C ALA A 127 -3.20 -4.75 0.55
N LEU A 128 -2.90 -3.46 0.51
CA LEU A 128 -1.62 -2.93 0.09
C LEU A 128 -1.02 -2.14 1.24
N ASN A 129 0.25 -2.39 1.58
CA ASN A 129 0.90 -1.61 2.62
C ASN A 129 1.10 -0.15 2.17
N ALA A 130 0.61 0.80 2.97
CA ALA A 130 0.65 2.22 2.63
C ALA A 130 2.08 2.81 2.64
N SER A 131 3.00 2.19 3.39
CA SER A 131 4.44 2.49 3.39
C SER A 131 5.20 1.75 2.27
N MET A 132 4.51 1.02 1.39
CA MET A 132 5.07 0.25 0.27
C MET A 132 6.07 -0.83 0.70
N THR A 133 6.02 -1.26 1.95
CA THR A 133 6.77 -2.42 2.41
C THR A 133 6.12 -3.69 1.83
N ARG A 134 6.94 -4.62 1.35
CA ARG A 134 6.47 -5.90 0.78
C ARG A 134 6.11 -6.94 1.84
N ARG A 135 6.30 -6.60 3.11
CA ARG A 135 6.15 -7.52 4.23
C ARG A 135 4.71 -7.44 4.75
N TRP A 136 4.14 -8.60 5.03
CA TRP A 136 2.90 -8.69 5.80
C TRP A 136 3.15 -8.27 7.26
N PRO A 137 2.37 -7.32 7.81
CA PRO A 137 2.55 -6.85 9.18
C PRO A 137 2.29 -7.96 10.20
N GLY A 138 3.17 -8.07 11.19
CA GLY A 138 2.96 -8.92 12.35
C GLY A 138 1.86 -8.35 13.26
N GLY A 139 1.14 -9.22 13.97
CA GLY A 139 0.08 -8.83 14.91
C GLY A 139 -1.34 -8.82 14.32
N THR A 140 -1.51 -9.15 13.04
CA THR A 140 -2.82 -9.27 12.37
C THR A 140 -3.70 -10.39 12.92
N GLU A 141 -3.10 -11.41 13.54
CA GLU A 141 -3.79 -12.54 14.18
C GLU A 141 -4.60 -12.12 15.41
N ALA A 142 -4.21 -11.02 16.07
CA ALA A 142 -4.92 -10.49 17.22
C ALA A 142 -6.19 -9.72 16.84
N GLY A 143 -6.35 -9.39 15.56
CA GLY A 143 -7.36 -8.48 15.03
C GLY A 143 -6.73 -7.22 14.44
N ALA A 144 -7.56 -6.34 13.87
CA ALA A 144 -7.13 -5.06 13.34
C ALA A 144 -8.24 -4.02 13.37
N TRP A 145 -7.87 -2.75 13.33
CA TRP A 145 -8.82 -1.65 13.25
C TRP A 145 -9.11 -1.32 11.79
N PHE A 146 -10.38 -1.30 11.42
CA PHE A 146 -10.83 -0.98 10.07
C PHE A 146 -11.55 0.38 10.07
N ALA A 147 -11.24 1.23 9.10
CA ALA A 147 -11.98 2.44 8.80
C ALA A 147 -12.30 2.48 7.31
N GLY A 148 -13.57 2.64 6.93
CA GLY A 148 -13.98 2.72 5.54
C GLY A 148 -15.29 2.01 5.27
N ASP A 149 -15.55 1.74 3.99
CA ASP A 149 -16.76 1.12 3.51
C ASP A 149 -16.43 -0.16 2.72
N PRO A 150 -16.92 -1.35 3.11
CA PRO A 150 -16.60 -2.60 2.42
C PRO A 150 -16.91 -2.64 0.91
N ALA A 151 -17.83 -1.81 0.40
CA ALA A 151 -18.16 -1.76 -1.03
C ALA A 151 -17.20 -0.85 -1.84
N PHE A 152 -16.56 0.12 -1.17
CA PHE A 152 -15.67 1.10 -1.79
C PHE A 152 -14.19 0.88 -1.43
N GLY A 153 -13.90 0.30 -0.27
CA GLY A 153 -12.55 0.13 0.28
C GLY A 153 -12.38 0.84 1.63
N GLY A 154 -11.15 0.89 2.11
CA GLY A 154 -10.86 1.51 3.40
C GLY A 154 -9.40 1.38 3.81
N VAL A 155 -9.18 1.45 5.10
CA VAL A 155 -7.87 1.37 5.74
C VAL A 155 -7.95 0.36 6.87
N LEU A 156 -6.90 -0.45 7.00
CA LEU A 156 -6.68 -1.33 8.12
C LEU A 156 -5.45 -0.85 8.90
N ILE A 157 -5.56 -0.75 10.22
CA ILE A 157 -4.44 -0.51 11.13
C ILE A 157 -4.20 -1.77 11.94
N VAL A 158 -3.00 -2.31 11.85
CA VAL A 158 -2.61 -3.49 12.62
C VAL A 158 -2.12 -3.08 14.01
N PRO A 159 -2.75 -3.59 15.09
CA PRO A 159 -2.33 -3.27 16.45
C PRO A 159 -0.91 -3.77 16.72
N GLY A 160 -0.14 -2.99 17.48
CA GLY A 160 1.25 -3.29 17.84
C GLY A 160 2.29 -2.85 16.81
N SER A 161 2.08 -3.15 15.52
CA SER A 161 2.98 -2.66 14.46
C SER A 161 2.64 -1.22 14.02
N ASN A 162 1.39 -0.79 14.17
CA ASN A 162 0.86 0.47 13.64
C ASN A 162 1.07 0.58 12.12
N ASP A 163 1.10 -0.56 11.43
CA ASP A 163 1.19 -0.60 9.98
C ASP A 163 -0.19 -0.28 9.36
N LEU A 164 -0.18 0.62 8.39
CA LEU A 164 -1.34 1.00 7.59
C LEU A 164 -1.42 0.14 6.33
N LEU A 165 -2.55 -0.55 6.16
CA LEU A 165 -2.89 -1.24 4.92
C LEU A 165 -4.06 -0.52 4.25
N PHE A 166 -3.88 -0.10 3.01
CA PHE A 166 -4.98 0.33 2.16
C PHE A 166 -5.75 -0.89 1.67
N LEU A 167 -7.07 -0.87 1.82
CA LEU A 167 -7.97 -1.94 1.41
C LEU A 167 -8.82 -1.51 0.22
N GLN A 168 -8.93 -2.40 -0.75
CA GLN A 168 -9.81 -2.26 -1.90
C GLN A 168 -10.57 -3.57 -2.15
N PRO A 169 -11.84 -3.56 -2.57
CA PRO A 169 -12.53 -4.78 -2.96
C PRO A 169 -11.76 -5.58 -4.01
N ALA A 170 -11.53 -6.88 -3.77
CA ALA A 170 -10.74 -7.70 -4.67
C ALA A 170 -11.40 -7.93 -6.03
N LYS A 171 -12.74 -7.93 -6.05
CA LYS A 171 -13.55 -7.97 -7.28
C LYS A 171 -14.36 -6.68 -7.36
N TRP A 172 -13.75 -5.60 -7.86
CA TRP A 172 -14.36 -4.28 -7.89
C TRP A 172 -15.74 -4.27 -8.57
N ASP A 173 -15.90 -5.01 -9.66
CA ASP A 173 -17.13 -5.07 -10.45
C ASP A 173 -18.24 -5.82 -9.70
N LYS A 174 -17.88 -6.80 -8.85
CA LYS A 174 -18.86 -7.54 -8.03
C LYS A 174 -19.63 -6.62 -7.07
N TYR A 175 -18.99 -5.53 -6.63
CA TYR A 175 -19.58 -4.57 -5.70
C TYR A 175 -20.23 -3.38 -6.41
N GLU A 176 -20.31 -3.38 -7.74
CA GLU A 176 -20.90 -2.27 -8.51
C GLU A 176 -22.37 -2.04 -8.12
N ALA A 177 -23.18 -3.10 -8.08
CA ALA A 177 -24.58 -3.00 -7.66
C ALA A 177 -24.72 -2.48 -6.22
N GLU A 178 -23.85 -2.92 -5.30
CA GLU A 178 -23.86 -2.46 -3.90
C GLU A 178 -23.44 -0.99 -3.77
N ARG A 179 -22.51 -0.51 -4.62
CA ARG A 179 -22.13 0.90 -4.68
C ARG A 179 -23.20 1.77 -5.34
N ALA A 180 -23.87 1.27 -6.38
CA ALA A 180 -24.95 1.96 -7.07
C ALA A 180 -26.17 2.11 -6.15
N ALA A 181 -26.48 1.06 -5.38
CA ALA A 181 -27.53 1.06 -4.36
C ALA A 181 -27.13 1.76 -3.05
N ALA A 182 -25.89 2.22 -2.90
CA ALA A 182 -25.45 2.90 -1.69
C ALA A 182 -26.13 4.26 -1.53
N ASP A 183 -26.54 4.55 -0.29
CA ASP A 183 -27.19 5.81 0.07
C ASP A 183 -26.32 7.01 -0.34
N PRO A 184 -26.94 8.17 -0.66
CA PRO A 184 -26.22 9.37 -1.04
C PRO A 184 -25.14 9.77 -0.01
N THR A 185 -25.42 9.60 1.28
CA THR A 185 -24.48 9.87 2.37
C THR A 185 -23.24 8.97 2.31
N ARG A 186 -23.42 7.66 2.08
CA ARG A 186 -22.28 6.72 1.96
C ARG A 186 -21.42 7.04 0.74
N ARG A 187 -22.05 7.40 -0.39
CA ARG A 187 -21.33 7.84 -1.59
C ARG A 187 -20.58 9.16 -1.38
N ALA A 188 -21.17 10.11 -0.65
CA ALA A 188 -20.51 11.37 -0.31
C ALA A 188 -19.27 11.13 0.57
N MET A 189 -19.40 10.32 1.62
CA MET A 189 -18.26 9.94 2.47
C MET A 189 -17.16 9.21 1.69
N ALA A 190 -17.53 8.27 0.80
CA ALA A 190 -16.57 7.58 -0.06
C ALA A 190 -15.85 8.55 -1.02
N THR A 191 -16.55 9.58 -1.50
CA THR A 191 -15.99 10.61 -2.37
C THR A 191 -15.05 11.53 -1.61
N GLU A 192 -15.45 12.01 -0.43
CA GLU A 192 -14.64 12.85 0.46
C GLU A 192 -13.34 12.14 0.87
N ALA A 193 -13.47 10.87 1.26
CA ALA A 193 -12.33 10.01 1.60
C ALA A 193 -11.46 9.65 0.38
N GLY A 194 -11.94 9.90 -0.84
CA GLY A 194 -11.22 9.64 -2.08
C GLY A 194 -11.18 8.16 -2.48
N ILE A 195 -12.07 7.32 -1.95
CA ILE A 195 -12.17 5.88 -2.26
C ILE A 195 -13.25 5.55 -3.30
N ALA A 196 -14.14 6.50 -3.63
CA ALA A 196 -15.23 6.28 -4.58
C ALA A 196 -14.78 5.96 -6.02
N GLY A 197 -13.70 6.59 -6.48
CA GLY A 197 -13.16 6.45 -7.83
C GLY A 197 -11.78 5.80 -7.90
N LEU A 198 -11.25 5.33 -6.77
CA LEU A 198 -9.87 4.85 -6.68
C LEU A 198 -9.78 3.39 -7.12
N LEU A 199 -9.88 3.20 -8.43
CA LEU A 199 -9.63 1.94 -9.11
C LEU A 199 -8.13 1.84 -9.39
N GLU A 200 -7.38 1.28 -8.45
CA GLU A 200 -6.05 0.76 -8.80
C GLU A 200 -6.23 -0.55 -9.60
N LYS A 201 -6.52 -0.38 -10.90
CA LYS A 201 -6.18 -1.35 -11.94
C LYS A 201 -4.65 -1.36 -12.05
N GLU A 202 -3.96 -1.89 -11.05
CA GLU A 202 -2.55 -2.18 -11.21
C GLU A 202 -2.40 -3.22 -12.32
N PRO A 203 -1.53 -2.99 -13.33
CA PRO A 203 -1.32 -3.95 -14.39
C PRO A 203 -0.77 -5.25 -13.78
N ASN A 204 -1.44 -6.36 -14.06
CA ASN A 204 -0.98 -7.69 -13.68
C ASN A 204 0.40 -7.94 -14.31
N THR A 205 1.40 -8.18 -13.47
CA THR A 205 2.79 -8.46 -13.88
C THR A 205 2.92 -9.74 -14.69
N ILE A 206 2.02 -10.72 -14.52
CA ILE A 206 2.09 -12.01 -15.22
C ILE A 206 1.80 -11.86 -16.72
N VAL A 207 0.96 -10.91 -17.12
CA VAL A 207 0.61 -10.72 -18.55
C VAL A 207 1.63 -9.84 -19.27
N ALA A 208 2.30 -8.93 -18.55
CA ALA A 208 3.19 -7.94 -19.15
C ALA A 208 4.64 -8.41 -19.36
N LEU A 209 5.05 -9.54 -18.79
CA LEU A 209 6.43 -10.05 -18.86
C LEU A 209 6.58 -11.45 -19.49
N GLY A 210 5.52 -12.01 -20.08
CA GLY A 210 5.63 -13.26 -20.85
C GLY A 210 4.35 -14.09 -20.84
N GLY A 211 3.56 -13.92 -21.90
CA GLY A 211 2.68 -14.95 -22.46
C GLY A 211 3.12 -15.20 -23.90
#